data_AF-A0A550H1L4-F1
#
_entry.id   AF-A0A550H1L4-F1
#
_cell.length_a   1.000
_cell.length_b   1.000
_cell.length_c   1.000
_cell.angle_alpha   90.00
_cell.angle_beta   90.00
_cell.angle_gamma   90.00
#
_symmetry.space_group_name_H-M   'P 1'
#
loop_
_entity.id
_entity.type
_entity.pdbx_description
1 polymer ?
#
loop_
_entity_poly.entity_id
_entity_poly.type
_entity_poly.pdbx_seq_one_letter_code
_entity_poly.pdbx_strand_id
1 'polypeptide(L)' 'MDITNLLARPCDACGKPIGGGFKRCKKCNIYFCWYCKYLLENISEDYPPKCPMCGGDFED' A
#
# COMPACT_ATOMS: atom_id res chain seq x y z
N MET A 1 2.91 -9.73 -14.90
CA MET A 1 3.69 -8.80 -14.06
C MET A 1 4.45 -9.69 -13.08
N ASP A 2 5.78 -9.74 -13.20
CA ASP A 2 6.63 -10.61 -12.38
C ASP A 2 6.56 -10.21 -10.90
N ILE A 3 6.25 -11.16 -10.02
CA ILE A 3 6.10 -10.93 -8.57
C ILE A 3 7.41 -10.42 -7.96
N THR A 4 8.55 -10.91 -8.46
CA THR A 4 9.91 -10.48 -8.09
C THR A 4 10.16 -8.99 -8.33
N ASN A 5 9.62 -8.43 -9.42
CA ASN A 5 9.74 -7.00 -9.73
C ASN A 5 8.90 -6.14 -8.79
N LEU A 6 7.81 -6.70 -8.27
CA LEU A 6 6.90 -6.02 -7.37
C LEU A 6 7.49 -5.85 -5.96
N LEU A 7 8.22 -6.86 -5.48
CA LEU A 7 8.87 -6.81 -4.16
C LEU A 7 9.99 -5.75 -4.09
N ALA A 8 10.63 -5.47 -5.23
CA ALA A 8 11.68 -4.46 -5.36
C ALA A 8 11.16 -3.05 -5.63
N ARG A 9 9.87 -2.89 -6.00
CA ARG A 9 9.29 -1.58 -6.27
C ARG A 9 9.27 -0.74 -4.97
N PRO A 10 9.52 0.58 -5.05
CA PRO A 10 9.43 1.46 -3.90
C PRO A 10 7.97 1.70 -3.47
N CYS A 11 7.77 1.76 -2.16
CA CYS A 11 6.54 2.20 -1.53
C CYS A 11 6.25 3.65 -1.91
N ASP A 12 5.04 3.94 -2.39
CA ASP A 12 4.63 5.28 -2.81
C ASP A 12 4.50 6.26 -1.61
N ALA A 13 4.53 5.78 -0.37
CA ALA A 13 4.50 6.60 0.85
C ALA A 13 5.87 6.93 1.43
N CYS A 14 6.77 5.95 1.52
CA CYS A 14 8.05 6.10 2.22
C CYS A 14 9.29 5.83 1.35
N GLY A 15 9.12 5.44 0.08
CA GLY A 15 10.19 5.15 -0.86
C GLY A 15 10.98 3.87 -0.61
N LYS A 16 10.74 3.16 0.51
CA LYS A 16 11.39 1.87 0.82
C LYS A 16 10.84 0.74 -0.05
N PRO A 17 11.64 -0.29 -0.37
CA PRO A 17 11.17 -1.44 -1.12
C PRO A 17 9.98 -2.10 -0.41
N ILE A 18 9.01 -2.53 -1.19
CA ILE A 18 7.73 -3.04 -0.71
C ILE A 18 7.88 -4.37 0.06
N GLY A 19 8.77 -5.26 -0.41
CA GLY A 19 9.01 -6.55 0.25
C GLY A 19 7.80 -7.50 0.24
N GLY A 20 7.83 -8.52 1.10
CA GLY A 20 6.93 -9.70 1.07
C GLY A 20 5.48 -9.48 1.52
N GLY A 21 5.05 -8.26 1.80
CA GLY A 21 3.68 -7.95 2.20
C GLY A 21 3.35 -6.51 1.84
N PHE A 22 2.29 -6.31 1.05
CA PHE A 22 1.98 -4.99 0.51
C PHE A 22 0.50 -4.77 0.32
N LYS A 23 0.11 -3.51 0.22
CA LYS A 23 -1.26 -3.12 -0.09
C LYS A 23 -1.27 -2.32 -1.37
N ARG A 24 -2.20 -2.62 -2.29
CA ARG A 24 -2.29 -1.95 -3.59
C ARG A 24 -3.64 -1.29 -3.78
N CYS A 25 -3.64 -0.04 -4.23
CA CYS A 25 -4.84 0.55 -4.82
C CYS A 25 -4.79 0.33 -6.33
N LYS A 26 -5.66 -0.53 -6.89
CA LYS A 26 -5.70 -0.75 -8.36
C LYS A 26 -6.09 0.50 -9.13
N LYS A 27 -6.95 1.36 -8.56
CA LYS A 27 -7.45 2.58 -9.21
C LYS A 27 -6.35 3.61 -9.45
N CYS A 28 -5.48 3.82 -8.47
CA CYS A 28 -4.34 4.76 -8.59
C CYS A 28 -3.02 4.07 -8.96
N ASN A 29 -3.00 2.74 -8.98
CA ASN A 29 -1.81 1.93 -9.16
C ASN A 29 -0.66 2.29 -8.18
N ILE A 30 -1.03 2.59 -6.92
CA ILE A 30 -0.09 2.89 -5.84
C ILE A 30 0.07 1.68 -4.90
N TYR A 31 1.24 1.56 -4.30
CA TYR A 31 1.67 0.43 -3.50
C TYR A 31 2.25 0.91 -2.17
N PHE A 32 1.81 0.28 -1.08
CA PHE A 32 2.30 0.51 0.26
C PHE A 32 3.06 -0.72 0.75
N CYS A 33 4.25 -0.51 1.32
CA CYS A 33 4.95 -1.56 2.04
C CYS A 33 4.16 -1.97 3.29
N TRP A 34 4.46 -3.15 3.83
CA TRP A 34 3.81 -3.70 5.02
C TRP A 34 3.77 -2.69 6.19
N TYR A 35 4.86 -1.95 6.43
CA TYR A 35 4.92 -0.96 7.51
C TYR A 35 3.96 0.21 7.28
N CYS A 36 3.94 0.79 6.08
CA CYS A 36 3.01 1.89 5.76
C CYS A 36 1.55 1.42 5.75
N LYS A 37 1.29 0.19 5.29
CA LYS A 37 -0.01 -0.49 5.44
C LYS A 37 -0.40 -0.58 6.93
N TYR A 38 0.49 -1.10 7.77
CA TYR A 38 0.26 -1.27 9.20
C TYR A 38 -0.07 0.06 9.88
N LEU A 39 0.68 1.13 9.58
CA LEU A 39 0.39 2.47 10.09
C LEU A 39 -0.98 2.98 9.64
N LEU A 40 -1.33 2.83 8.36
CA LEU A 40 -2.66 3.21 7.84
C LEU A 40 -3.80 2.48 8.56
N GLU A 41 -3.62 1.20 8.89
CA GLU A 41 -4.65 0.38 9.51
C GLU A 41 -4.74 0.53 11.03
N ASN A 42 -3.65 0.90 11.71
CA ASN A 42 -3.59 0.93 13.18
C ASN A 42 -3.64 2.35 13.77
N ILE A 43 -3.44 3.39 12.97
CA ILE A 43 -3.49 4.79 13.46
C ILE A 43 -4.91 5.38 13.32
N SER A 44 -5.75 4.84 12.45
CA SER A 44 -7.13 5.31 12.26
C SER A 44 -8.12 4.36 12.91
N GLU A 45 -8.48 4.64 14.17
CA GLU A 45 -9.51 3.92 14.94
C GLU A 45 -10.90 3.88 14.27
N ASP A 46 -11.15 4.73 13.26
CA ASP A 46 -12.50 4.95 12.72
C ASP A 46 -12.62 4.83 11.19
N TYR A 47 -11.56 4.48 10.46
CA TYR A 47 -11.59 4.55 8.99
C TYR A 47 -11.13 3.25 8.31
N PRO A 48 -11.90 2.67 7.39
CA PRO A 48 -11.35 1.66 6.49
C PRO A 48 -10.16 2.30 5.76
N PRO A 49 -9.03 1.59 5.60
CA PRO A 49 -7.88 2.12 4.89
C PRO A 49 -8.33 2.38 3.46
N LYS A 50 -8.56 3.65 3.13
CA LYS A 50 -8.89 4.13 1.80
C LYS A 50 -7.65 4.73 1.17
N CYS A 51 -7.57 4.63 -0.15
CA CYS A 51 -6.51 5.24 -0.92
C CYS A 51 -6.50 6.76 -0.69
N PRO A 52 -5.38 7.35 -0.20
CA PRO A 52 -5.31 8.79 0.04
C PRO A 52 -5.44 9.62 -1.24
N MET A 53 -5.22 9.01 -2.41
CA MET A 53 -5.28 9.68 -3.71
C MET A 53 -6.68 9.69 -4.33
N CYS A 54 -7.49 8.65 -4.10
CA CYS A 54 -8.81 8.52 -4.76
C CYS A 54 -9.97 8.17 -3.83
N GLY A 55 -9.72 7.98 -2.54
CA GLY A 55 -10.72 7.56 -1.56
C GLY A 55 -11.30 6.16 -1.78
N GLY A 56 -10.78 5.40 -2.75
CA GLY A 56 -11.23 4.05 -3.05
C GLY A 56 -10.61 3.01 -2.13
N ASP A 57 -11.22 1.83 -2.08
CA ASP A 57 -10.74 0.73 -1.27
C ASP A 57 -9.41 0.17 -1.81
N PHE A 58 -8.62 -0.38 -0.88
CA PHE A 58 -7.44 -1.14 -1.20
C PHE A 58 -7.80 -2.61 -1.40
N GLU A 59 -7.14 -3.27 -2.35
CA GLU A 59 -7.17 -4.73 -2.45
C GLU A 59 -5.93 -5.30 -1.75
N ASP A 60 -6.15 -6.34 -0.95
CA ASP A 60 -5.10 -7.18 -0.35
C ASP A 60 -4.50 -8.14 -1.38
#